data_AF-A0A382GI95-F1
#
_entry.id   AF-A0A382GI95-F1
#
_cell.length_a   1.000
_cell.length_b   1.000
_cell.length_c   1.000
_cell.angle_alpha   90.00
_cell.angle_beta   90.00
_cell.angle_gamma   90.00
#
_symmetry.space_group_name_H-M   'P 1'
#
loop_
_entity.id
_entity.type
_entity.pdbx_description
1 polymer ?
#
loop_
_entity_poly.entity_id
_entity_poly.type
_entity_poly.pdbx_seq_one_letter_code
_entity_poly.pdbx_strand_id
1 'polypeptide(L)'
;MFGKRLTLIYWSVIVHIICSPIGLAQLDKDTIVGIWLFDEGKGETAKDISENGNHAKLVGAKWTDGKRGKGVEFDGTNHVKIAATKSTDDYLD
;
A
#
# COMPACT_ATOMS: atom_id res chain seq x y z
N MET A 1 -52.61 -6.03 0.56
CA MET A 1 -51.73 -4.84 0.43
C MET A 1 -50.39 -4.96 1.18
N PHE A 2 -50.25 -5.89 2.14
CA PHE A 2 -49.04 -6.09 2.96
C PHE A 2 -47.85 -6.72 2.20
N GLY A 3 -48.10 -7.74 1.36
CA GLY A 3 -47.03 -8.45 0.64
C GLY A 3 -46.24 -7.59 -0.36
N LYS A 4 -46.90 -6.62 -1.03
CA LYS A 4 -46.24 -5.71 -1.97
C LYS A 4 -45.23 -4.78 -1.28
N ARG A 5 -45.45 -4.43 -0.01
CA ARG A 5 -44.55 -3.58 0.77
C ARG A 5 -43.28 -4.32 1.20
N LEU A 6 -43.39 -5.61 1.51
CA LEU A 6 -42.25 -6.45 1.89
C LEU A 6 -41.30 -6.71 0.71
N THR A 7 -41.84 -6.96 -0.49
CA THR A 7 -41.05 -7.14 -1.71
C THR A 7 -40.29 -5.86 -2.10
N LEU A 8 -40.92 -4.69 -1.97
CA LEU A 8 -40.28 -3.40 -2.23
C LEU A 8 -39.10 -3.13 -1.29
N ILE A 9 -39.24 -3.49 0.00
CA ILE A 9 -38.14 -3.36 0.97
C ILE A 9 -36.99 -4.30 0.61
N TYR A 10 -37.27 -5.56 0.27
CA TYR A 10 -36.26 -6.53 -0.15
C TYR A 10 -35.43 -6.06 -1.36
N TRP A 11 -36.10 -5.52 -2.40
CA TRP A 11 -35.42 -4.94 -3.56
C TRP A 11 -34.65 -3.67 -3.22
N SER A 12 -35.16 -2.82 -2.33
CA SER A 12 -34.45 -1.60 -1.92
C SER A 12 -33.14 -1.91 -1.19
N VAL A 13 -33.10 -2.96 -0.35
CA VAL A 13 -31.88 -3.36 0.37
C VAL A 13 -30.83 -3.96 -0.58
N ILE A 14 -31.25 -4.79 -1.55
CA ILE A 14 -30.33 -5.34 -2.56
C ILE A 14 -29.72 -4.24 -3.43
N VAL A 15 -30.53 -3.26 -3.86
CA VAL A 15 -30.05 -2.12 -4.67
C VAL A 15 -29.05 -1.26 -3.89
N HIS A 16 -29.22 -1.08 -2.58
CA HIS A 16 -28.27 -0.31 -1.76
C HIS A 16 -26.92 -1.03 -1.56
N ILE A 17 -26.91 -2.36 -1.45
CA ILE A 17 -25.67 -3.15 -1.35
C ILE A 17 -24.89 -3.14 -2.69
N ILE A 18 -25.59 -3.14 -3.82
CA ILE A 18 -24.99 -3.10 -5.16
C ILE A 18 -24.50 -1.69 -5.55
N CYS A 19 -25.14 -0.64 -5.03
CA CYS A 19 -24.85 0.77 -5.34
C CYS A 19 -23.98 1.47 -4.28
N SER A 20 -23.33 0.72 -3.40
CA SER A 20 -22.20 1.27 -2.66
C SER A 20 -20.98 1.21 -3.58
N PRO A 21 -20.38 2.33 -3.98
CA PRO A 21 -19.12 2.27 -4.70
C PRO A 21 -18.12 1.60 -3.75
N ILE A 22 -17.73 0.36 -4.05
CA ILE A 22 -16.55 -0.24 -3.45
C ILE A 22 -15.40 0.66 -3.90
N GLY A 23 -14.98 1.56 -3.03
CA GLY A 23 -13.87 2.47 -3.30
C GLY A 23 -12.59 1.65 -3.43
N LEU A 24 -12.27 1.24 -4.66
CA LEU A 24 -10.98 0.64 -4.96
C LEU A 24 -9.98 1.79 -5.05
N ALA A 25 -9.07 1.87 -4.08
CA ALA A 25 -7.86 2.67 -4.24
C ALA A 25 -7.02 2.00 -5.34
N GLN A 26 -7.14 2.48 -6.57
CA GLN A 26 -6.32 2.01 -7.67
C GLN A 26 -4.96 2.71 -7.61
N LEU A 27 -3.90 1.92 -7.61
CA LEU A 27 -2.54 2.43 -7.81
C LEU A 27 -2.37 2.67 -9.31
N ASP A 28 -2.04 3.89 -9.68
CA ASP A 28 -1.58 4.18 -11.04
C ASP A 28 -0.13 3.71 -11.17
N LYS A 29 0.06 2.71 -12.02
CA LYS A 29 1.38 2.11 -12.26
C LYS A 29 2.35 3.09 -12.90
N ASP A 30 1.84 4.07 -13.66
CA ASP A 30 2.68 5.00 -14.41
C ASP A 30 3.27 6.09 -13.49
N THR A 31 2.66 6.32 -12.33
CA THR A 31 3.06 7.39 -11.39
C THR A 31 3.66 6.88 -10.08
N ILE A 32 3.63 5.56 -9.82
CA ILE A 32 4.19 5.01 -8.59
C ILE A 32 5.72 4.94 -8.66
N VAL A 33 6.40 5.49 -7.65
CA VAL A 33 7.86 5.44 -7.55
C VAL A 33 8.34 4.09 -7.01
N GLY A 34 7.63 3.53 -6.03
CA GLY A 34 7.94 2.24 -5.41
C GLY A 34 6.93 1.84 -4.36
N ILE A 35 6.93 0.56 -4.00
CA ILE A 35 6.08 -0.03 -2.96
C ILE A 35 6.97 -0.85 -2.02
N TRP A 36 7.20 -0.34 -0.81
CA TRP A 36 7.93 -1.05 0.24
C TRP A 36 6.96 -1.47 1.34
N LEU A 37 6.76 -2.78 1.48
CA LEU A 37 5.87 -3.32 2.51
C LEU A 37 6.56 -3.46 3.88
N PHE A 38 7.90 -3.52 3.87
CA PHE A 38 8.73 -3.73 5.07
C PHE A 38 8.43 -5.05 5.81
N ASP A 39 8.09 -6.09 5.06
CA ASP A 39 7.72 -7.40 5.59
C ASP A 39 8.88 -8.42 5.64
N GLU A 40 10.06 -8.06 5.14
CA GLU A 40 11.20 -8.98 4.99
C GLU A 40 11.74 -9.49 6.31
N GLY A 41 11.79 -8.62 7.33
CA GLY A 41 12.15 -8.98 8.70
C GLY A 41 13.63 -9.35 8.94
N LYS A 42 14.48 -9.27 7.91
CA LYS A 42 15.93 -9.56 8.00
C LYS A 42 16.71 -8.94 6.83
N GLY A 43 18.02 -8.86 7.00
CA GLY A 43 18.94 -8.29 6.02
C GLY A 43 18.95 -6.76 6.05
N GLU A 44 19.57 -6.14 5.05
CA GLU A 44 19.72 -4.67 4.97
C GLU A 44 18.86 -4.05 3.86
N THR A 45 17.99 -4.82 3.21
CA THR A 45 17.25 -4.37 2.04
C THR A 45 15.75 -4.49 2.28
N ALA A 46 15.04 -3.37 2.13
CA ALA A 46 13.59 -3.36 1.95
C ALA A 46 13.29 -3.47 0.45
N LYS A 47 12.57 -4.51 0.06
CA LYS A 47 12.29 -4.78 -1.35
C LYS A 47 11.19 -3.86 -1.84
N ASP A 48 11.45 -3.26 -2.99
CA ASP A 48 10.40 -2.65 -3.79
C ASP A 48 9.68 -3.74 -4.57
N ILE A 49 8.37 -3.87 -4.35
CA ILE A 49 7.52 -4.83 -5.05
C ILE A 49 6.83 -4.23 -6.29
N SER A 50 7.09 -2.96 -6.58
CA SER A 50 6.71 -2.33 -7.85
C SER A 50 7.55 -2.88 -9.01
N GLU A 51 7.23 -2.44 -10.22
CA GLU A 51 7.97 -2.80 -11.43
C GLU A 51 9.25 -1.95 -11.61
N ASN A 52 9.51 -0.98 -10.73
CA ASN A 52 10.65 -0.06 -10.86
C ASN A 52 11.96 -0.58 -10.25
N GLY A 53 11.91 -1.58 -9.36
CA GLY A 53 13.11 -2.16 -8.75
C GLY A 53 13.88 -1.22 -7.82
N ASN A 54 13.20 -0.22 -7.25
CA ASN A 54 13.80 0.78 -6.35
C ASN A 54 14.02 0.23 -4.94
N HIS A 55 14.77 -0.87 -4.80
CA HIS A 55 15.03 -1.47 -3.49
C HIS A 55 15.75 -0.47 -2.57
N ALA A 56 15.26 -0.35 -1.33
CA ALA A 56 15.80 0.59 -0.37
C ALA A 56 16.76 -0.12 0.59
N LYS A 57 17.91 0.51 0.87
CA LYS A 57 18.88 0.02 1.86
C LYS A 57 18.57 0.63 3.23
N LEU A 58 18.51 -0.20 4.28
CA LEU A 58 18.39 0.26 5.66
C LEU A 58 19.70 0.90 6.11
N VAL A 59 19.61 2.12 6.65
CA VAL A 59 20.74 2.89 7.19
C VAL A 59 20.50 3.06 8.69
N GLY A 60 21.06 2.15 9.49
CA GLY A 60 20.90 2.12 10.95
C GLY A 60 19.51 1.65 11.43
N ALA A 61 18.52 1.60 10.53
CA ALA A 61 17.17 1.15 10.84
C ALA A 61 17.14 -0.37 11.05
N LYS A 62 16.20 -0.84 11.89
CA LYS A 62 16.11 -2.25 12.28
C LYS A 62 14.74 -2.82 11.98
N TRP A 63 14.73 -4.11 11.65
CA TRP A 63 13.49 -4.87 11.54
C TRP A 63 12.85 -5.07 12.92
N THR A 64 11.54 -4.95 12.97
CA THR A 64 10.72 -5.16 14.17
C THR A 64 9.42 -5.88 13.80
N ASP A 65 8.62 -6.21 14.80
CA ASP A 65 7.25 -6.69 14.60
C ASP A 65 6.33 -5.50 14.31
N GLY A 66 5.66 -5.55 13.15
CA GLY A 66 4.72 -4.52 12.73
C GLY A 66 3.33 -4.75 13.30
N LYS A 67 2.41 -3.81 13.04
CA LYS A 67 0.97 -4.00 13.37
C LYS A 67 0.38 -5.23 12.66
N ARG A 68 0.91 -5.56 11.49
CA ARG A 68 0.66 -6.78 10.72
C ARG A 68 2.00 -7.21 10.15
N GLY A 69 2.40 -8.46 10.33
CA GLY A 69 3.67 -8.96 9.78
C GLY A 69 4.89 -8.30 10.43
N LYS A 70 5.87 -7.92 9.61
CA LYS A 70 7.09 -7.25 10.06
C LYS A 70 7.00 -5.74 9.78
N GLY A 71 8.03 -5.02 10.15
CA GLY A 71 8.18 -3.60 9.86
C GLY A 71 9.62 -3.14 10.07
N VAL A 72 9.86 -1.87 9.78
CA VAL A 72 11.12 -1.18 10.11
C VAL A 72 10.83 -0.15 11.19
N GLU A 73 11.62 -0.17 12.26
CA GLU A 73 11.57 0.85 13.30
C GLU A 73 12.46 2.02 12.94
N PHE A 74 11.88 3.24 13.00
CA PHE A 74 12.61 4.47 12.82
C PHE A 74 12.71 5.26 14.12
N ASP A 75 13.93 5.66 14.50
CA ASP A 75 14.22 6.38 15.75
C ASP A 75 14.44 7.89 15.55
N GLY A 76 14.28 8.37 14.31
CA GLY A 76 14.48 9.77 13.92
C GLY A 76 15.91 10.12 13.50
N THR A 77 16.87 9.20 13.66
CA THR A 77 18.24 9.34 13.16
C THR A 77 18.55 8.36 12.03
N ASN A 78 17.90 7.19 12.06
CA ASN A 78 17.97 6.18 11.03
C ASN A 78 16.97 6.44 9.88
N HIS A 79 17.20 5.79 8.74
CA HIS A 79 16.35 5.92 7.55
C HIS A 79 16.54 4.74 6.60
N VAL A 80 15.75 4.71 5.52
CA VAL A 80 16.05 3.90 4.34
C VAL A 80 16.52 4.80 3.21
N LYS A 81 17.48 4.33 2.42
CA LYS A 81 18.03 5.05 1.28
C LYS A 81 17.71 4.31 0.00
N ILE A 82 17.09 5.00 -0.93
CA ILE A 82 16.84 4.54 -2.29
C ILE A 82 17.94 5.13 -3.17
N ALA A 83 18.48 4.36 -4.11
CA ALA A 83 19.42 4.90 -5.09
C ALA A 83 18.67 5.72 -6.14
N ALA A 84 19.31 6.76 -6.69
CA ALA A 84 18.72 7.52 -7.78
C ALA A 84 18.52 6.62 -9.02
N THR A 85 17.32 6.62 -9.57
CA THR A 85 16.90 5.90 -10.78
C THR A 85 15.94 6.76 -11.58
N LYS A 86 15.63 6.40 -12.83
CA LYS A 86 14.73 7.18 -13.72
C LYS A 86 13.38 7.53 -13.12
N SER A 87 12.90 6.76 -12.15
CA SER A 87 11.62 6.96 -11.48
C SER A 87 11.72 7.75 -10.17
N THR A 88 12.92 8.16 -9.75
CA THR A 88 13.13 9.06 -8.61
C THR A 88 13.50 10.46 -9.11
N ASP A 89 13.02 11.50 -8.42
CA ASP A 89 13.20 12.92 -8.79
C ASP A 89 14.68 13.29 -8.99
N ASP A 90 15.57 12.73 -8.16
CA ASP A 90 17.02 12.96 -8.16
C ASP A 90 17.78 12.37 -9.38
N TYR A 91 17.11 11.92 -10.45
CA TYR A 91 17.77 11.25 -11.59
C TYR A 91 18.44 12.20 -12.59
N LEU A 92 18.09 13.49 -12.58
CA LEU A 92 18.55 14.46 -13.58
C LEU A 92 19.29 15.69 -12.98
N ASP A 93 19.60 15.65 -11.69
CA ASP A 93 20.51 16.60 -11.02
C ASP A 93 21.96 16.09 -11.04
#